data_AF-A0A7J4QBW7-F1
#
_entry.id   AF-A0A7J4QBW7-F1
#
_cell.length_a   1.000
_cell.length_b   1.000
_cell.length_c   1.000
_cell.angle_alpha   90.00
_cell.angle_beta   90.00
_cell.angle_gamma   90.00
#
_symmetry.space_group_name_H-M   'P 1'
#
loop_
_entity.id
_entity.type
_entity.pdbx_description
1 polymer ?
#
loop_
_entity_poly.entity_id
_entity_poly.type
_entity_poly.pdbx_seq_one_letter_code
_entity_poly.pdbx_strand_id
1 'polypeptide(L)'
;MFHPGKVSVVFRAKDKDVHAADDTTQALVEMWDDNLFTCMVDPKIAPKLKEGDTVLVDYRPVSERSAVPRQAVSKIVYKKKAAQLWEQYAEYKRQRKQEVAKSQQKTYMG
;
A
#
# COMPACT_ATOMS: atom_id res chain seq x y z
N MET A 1 -3.44 -2.40 -11.64
CA MET A 1 -4.13 -1.75 -10.51
C MET A 1 -3.10 -1.11 -9.61
N PHE A 2 -3.41 0.01 -8.94
CA PHE A 2 -2.54 0.61 -7.92
C PHE A 2 -3.27 0.64 -6.59
N HIS A 3 -2.58 0.27 -5.52
CA HIS A 3 -3.16 0.19 -4.20
C HIS A 3 -2.45 1.16 -3.26
N PRO A 4 -3.18 2.07 -2.60
CA PRO A 4 -2.58 3.07 -1.72
C PRO A 4 -2.21 2.46 -0.38
N GLY A 5 -1.10 2.94 0.16
CA GLY A 5 -0.62 2.53 1.47
C GLY A 5 0.19 3.63 2.14
N LYS A 6 0.48 3.43 3.43
CA LYS A 6 1.34 4.27 4.24
C LYS A 6 2.54 3.45 4.68
N VAL A 7 3.74 4.00 4.52
CA VAL A 7 4.98 3.32 4.88
C VAL A 7 5.14 3.32 6.39
N SER A 8 5.26 2.13 6.97
CA SER A 8 5.48 1.95 8.40
C SER A 8 6.97 1.79 8.71
N VAL A 9 7.70 1.01 7.89
CA VAL A 9 9.14 0.75 8.05
C VAL A 9 9.79 0.66 6.67
N VAL A 10 11.03 1.14 6.54
CA VAL A 10 11.85 0.97 5.32
C VAL A 10 13.07 0.13 5.66
N PHE A 11 13.34 -0.90 4.86
CA PHE A 11 14.48 -1.80 4.99
C PHE A 11 15.47 -1.56 3.85
N ARG A 12 16.68 -1.11 4.16
CA ARG A 12 17.77 -0.93 3.20
C ARG A 12 18.92 -1.84 3.57
N ALA A 13 19.63 -2.32 2.54
CA ALA A 13 20.86 -3.10 2.72
C ALA A 13 21.96 -2.40 3.54
N LYS A 14 21.92 -1.06 3.64
CA LYS A 14 22.89 -0.26 4.40
C LYS A 14 22.45 0.04 5.83
N ASP A 15 21.24 -0.35 6.22
CA ASP A 15 20.75 -0.10 7.58
C ASP A 15 21.49 -1.03 8.56
N LYS A 16 21.92 -0.48 9.70
CA LYS A 16 22.75 -1.20 10.69
C LYS A 16 22.13 -2.49 11.22
N ASP A 17 20.80 -2.58 11.22
CA ASP A 17 20.01 -3.70 11.74
C ASP A 17 19.46 -4.60 10.62
N VAL A 18 19.98 -4.46 9.39
CA VAL A 18 19.56 -5.24 8.22
C VAL A 18 20.77 -5.98 7.64
N HIS A 19 20.70 -7.32 7.63
CA HIS A 19 21.63 -8.17 6.89
C HIS A 19 20.99 -8.59 5.56
N ALA A 20 21.41 -7.98 4.46
CA ALA A 20 20.77 -8.15 3.16
C ALA A 20 21.56 -9.06 2.21
N ALA A 21 20.83 -9.80 1.36
CA ALA A 21 21.40 -10.62 0.29
C ALA A 21 21.72 -9.81 -0.99
N ASP A 22 21.09 -8.65 -1.15
CA ASP A 22 21.28 -7.72 -2.26
C ASP A 22 21.15 -6.26 -1.78
N ASP A 23 21.25 -5.31 -2.71
CA ASP A 23 21.17 -3.87 -2.48
C ASP A 23 19.76 -3.29 -2.68
N THR A 24 18.74 -4.13 -2.81
CA THR A 24 17.37 -3.69 -2.99
C THR A 24 16.78 -3.11 -1.70
N THR A 25 15.71 -2.32 -1.84
CA THR A 25 14.98 -1.74 -0.71
C THR A 25 13.60 -2.35 -0.64
N GLN A 26 13.18 -2.72 0.56
CA GLN A 26 11.81 -3.13 0.86
C GLN A 26 11.16 -2.11 1.80
N ALA A 27 9.84 -2.08 1.83
CA ALA A 27 9.08 -1.31 2.80
C ALA A 27 7.91 -2.12 3.32
N LEU A 28 7.70 -2.07 4.64
CA LEU A 28 6.45 -2.50 5.25
C LEU A 28 5.42 -1.39 5.05
N VAL A 29 4.28 -1.74 4.45
CA VAL A 29 3.23 -0.80 4.06
C VAL A 29 1.90 -1.23 4.67
N GLU A 30 1.31 -0.31 5.43
CA GLU A 30 -0.08 -0.33 5.87
C GLU A 30 -0.99 0.10 4.72
N MET A 31 -1.76 -0.83 4.19
CA MET A 31 -2.70 -0.56 3.11
C MET A 31 -3.99 0.05 3.64
N TRP A 32 -4.69 0.80 2.79
CA TRP A 32 -5.96 1.43 3.18
C TRP A 32 -7.03 0.43 3.64
N ASP A 33 -6.95 -0.82 3.20
CA ASP A 33 -7.90 -1.91 3.46
C ASP A 33 -7.52 -2.78 4.67
N ASP A 34 -6.69 -2.26 5.58
CA ASP A 34 -6.18 -2.94 6.79
C ASP A 34 -5.18 -4.08 6.53
N ASN A 35 -4.77 -4.31 5.28
CA ASN A 35 -3.71 -5.26 5.00
C ASN A 35 -2.33 -4.67 5.31
N LEU A 36 -1.40 -5.55 5.69
CA LEU A 36 0.02 -5.25 5.83
C LEU A 36 0.81 -6.03 4.79
N PHE A 37 1.60 -5.34 3.98
CA PHE A 37 2.47 -5.98 2.99
C PHE A 37 3.89 -5.45 3.08
N THR A 38 4.87 -6.36 2.97
CA THR A 38 6.24 -5.98 2.66
C THR A 38 6.39 -5.99 1.15
N CYS A 39 6.67 -4.81 0.58
CA CYS A 39 6.77 -4.63 -0.86
C CYS A 39 8.18 -4.22 -1.27
N MET A 40 8.60 -4.63 -2.46
CA MET A 40 9.79 -4.08 -3.11
C MET A 40 9.60 -2.59 -3.37
N VAL A 41 10.66 -1.80 -3.30
CA VAL A 41 10.62 -0.36 -3.63
C VAL A 41 11.33 -0.14 -4.96
N ASP A 42 10.71 0.63 -5.85
CA ASP A 42 11.37 1.00 -7.11
C ASP A 42 12.69 1.74 -6.83
N PRO A 43 13.82 1.32 -7.43
CA PRO A 43 15.14 1.89 -7.14
C PRO A 43 15.21 3.41 -7.34
N LYS A 44 14.39 3.97 -8.24
CA LYS A 44 14.39 5.42 -8.53
C LYS A 44 13.80 6.26 -7.39
N ILE A 45 13.02 5.65 -6.49
CA ILE A 45 12.41 6.34 -5.36
C ILE A 45 12.94 5.87 -4.01
N ALA A 46 13.58 4.70 -3.93
CA ALA A 46 14.14 4.13 -2.71
C ALA A 46 15.00 5.10 -1.87
N PRO A 47 15.87 5.95 -2.46
CA PRO A 47 16.65 6.93 -1.69
C PRO A 47 15.81 8.03 -1.01
N LYS A 48 14.58 8.25 -1.48
CA LYS A 48 13.68 9.32 -0.99
C LYS A 48 12.57 8.80 -0.09
N LEU A 49 12.29 7.50 -0.11
CA LEU A 49 11.24 6.88 0.67
C LEU A 49 11.55 6.98 2.17
N LYS A 50 10.56 7.33 2.98
CA LYS A 50 10.70 7.37 4.44
C LYS A 50 9.44 6.87 5.12
N GLU A 51 9.58 6.54 6.40
CA GLU A 51 8.45 6.21 7.27
C GLU A 51 7.43 7.36 7.30
N GLY A 52 6.16 7.01 7.32
CA GLY A 52 5.04 7.93 7.26
C GLY A 52 4.65 8.43 5.87
N ASP A 53 5.45 8.16 4.84
CA ASP A 53 5.09 8.53 3.46
C ASP A 53 3.83 7.78 3.00
N THR A 54 2.98 8.49 2.26
CA THR A 54 1.87 7.88 1.51
C THR A 54 2.36 7.45 0.14
N VAL A 55 2.04 6.22 -0.27
CA VAL A 55 2.58 5.61 -1.48
C VAL A 55 1.51 4.93 -2.33
N LEU A 56 1.86 4.64 -3.57
CA LEU A 56 1.11 3.74 -4.45
C LEU A 56 1.93 2.49 -4.76
N VAL A 57 1.35 1.33 -4.45
CA VAL A 57 1.90 0.02 -4.77
C VAL A 57 1.34 -0.45 -6.11
N ASP A 58 2.21 -0.84 -7.02
CA ASP A 58 1.87 -1.35 -8.35
C ASP A 58 1.50 -2.84 -8.27
N TYR A 59 0.23 -3.14 -8.49
CA TYR A 59 -0.33 -4.50 -8.58
C TYR A 59 -0.57 -4.91 -10.03
N ARG A 60 -0.02 -4.19 -11.02
CA ARG A 60 -0.06 -4.68 -12.40
C ARG A 60 0.73 -5.97 -12.53
N PRO A 61 0.32 -6.85 -13.44
CA PRO A 61 1.04 -8.11 -13.62
C PRO A 61 2.47 -7.88 -14.10
N VAL A 62 3.38 -8.79 -13.75
CA VAL A 62 4.80 -8.68 -14.13
C VAL A 62 5.01 -8.80 -15.65
N SER A 63 4.10 -9.47 -16.35
CA SER A 63 4.04 -9.55 -17.81
C SER A 63 2.62 -9.86 -18.27
N GLU A 64 2.33 -9.69 -19.57
CA GLU A 64 1.02 -10.05 -20.15
C GLU A 64 0.67 -11.54 -20.01
N ARG A 65 1.67 -12.39 -19.77
CA ARG A 65 1.50 -13.86 -19.66
C ARG A 65 1.42 -14.36 -18.22
N SER A 66 1.59 -13.50 -17.22
CA SER A 66 1.57 -13.88 -15.81
C SER A 66 0.54 -13.03 -15.07
N ALA A 67 -0.32 -13.67 -14.28
CA ALA A 67 -1.25 -12.96 -13.40
C ALA A 67 -0.58 -12.47 -12.10
N VAL A 68 0.69 -12.82 -11.87
CA VAL A 68 1.40 -12.47 -10.63
C VAL A 68 1.64 -10.96 -10.61
N PRO A 69 1.14 -10.25 -9.56
CA PRO A 69 1.34 -8.81 -9.45
C PRO A 69 2.79 -8.46 -9.12
N ARG A 70 3.25 -7.31 -9.61
CA ARG A 70 4.59 -6.79 -9.33
C ARG A 70 4.81 -6.50 -7.83
N GLN A 71 3.78 -6.02 -7.14
CA GLN A 71 3.80 -5.63 -5.72
C GLN A 71 5.00 -4.73 -5.36
N ALA A 72 5.19 -3.66 -6.13
CA ALA A 72 6.28 -2.71 -5.91
C ALA A 72 5.76 -1.30 -5.59
N VAL A 73 6.35 -0.66 -4.58
CA VAL A 73 6.15 0.77 -4.31
C VAL A 73 6.71 1.56 -5.49
N SER A 74 5.84 2.24 -6.21
CA SER A 74 6.17 2.90 -7.49
C SER A 74 6.11 4.42 -7.43
N LYS A 75 5.40 4.98 -6.45
CA LYS A 75 5.24 6.42 -6.27
C LYS A 75 5.14 6.79 -4.80
N ILE A 76 5.77 7.91 -4.45
CA ILE A 76 5.55 8.63 -3.20
C ILE A 76 4.63 9.81 -3.48
N VAL A 77 3.55 9.92 -2.73
CA VAL A 77 2.55 10.98 -2.86
C VAL A 77 2.72 11.94 -1.68
N TYR A 78 2.76 13.24 -1.97
CA TYR A 78 3.08 14.25 -0.96
C TYR A 78 1.93 15.24 -0.71
N LYS A 79 1.98 15.85 0.48
CA LYS A 79 1.19 17.03 0.87
C LYS A 79 -0.31 16.82 0.64
N LYS A 80 -0.98 17.82 0.07
CA LYS A 80 -2.43 17.83 -0.20
C LYS A 80 -2.90 16.59 -0.95
N LYS A 81 -2.13 16.09 -1.93
CA LYS A 81 -2.52 14.90 -2.70
C LYS A 81 -2.48 13.63 -1.84
N ALA A 82 -1.55 13.52 -0.90
CA ALA A 82 -1.46 12.39 0.02
C ALA A 82 -2.67 12.34 0.95
N ALA A 83 -2.99 13.50 1.57
CA ALA A 83 -4.16 13.63 2.43
C ALA A 83 -5.46 13.32 1.68
N GLN A 84 -5.63 13.87 0.46
CA GLN A 84 -6.80 13.61 -0.37
C GLN A 84 -6.93 12.13 -0.75
N LEU A 85 -5.83 11.49 -1.15
CA LEU A 85 -5.82 10.08 -1.50
C LEU A 85 -6.26 9.23 -0.30
N TRP A 86 -5.65 9.45 0.87
CA TRP A 86 -5.95 8.67 2.06
C TRP A 86 -7.40 8.85 2.52
N GLU A 87 -7.90 10.09 2.54
CA GLU A 87 -9.26 10.39 2.94
C GLU A 87 -10.30 9.75 2.01
N GLN A 88 -10.07 9.78 0.69
CA GLN A 88 -11.00 9.16 -0.27
C GLN A 88 -11.16 7.66 -0.04
N TYR A 89 -10.06 6.94 0.19
CA TYR A 89 -10.12 5.50 0.46
C TYR A 89 -10.68 5.19 1.85
N ALA A 90 -10.39 6.02 2.86
CA ALA A 90 -10.99 5.90 4.19
C ALA A 90 -12.51 6.08 4.13
N GLU A 91 -13.00 7.08 3.39
CA GLU A 91 -14.43 7.32 3.20
C GLU A 91 -15.11 6.16 2.46
N TYR A 92 -14.52 5.70 1.36
CA TYR A 92 -15.05 4.53 0.62
C TYR A 92 -15.20 3.31 1.53
N LYS A 93 -14.21 3.04 2.39
CA LYS A 93 -14.26 1.94 3.35
C LYS A 93 -15.36 2.13 4.40
N ARG A 94 -15.55 3.35 4.92
CA ARG A 94 -16.62 3.68 5.88
C ARG A 94 -18.00 3.41 5.27
N GLN A 95 -18.23 3.89 4.04
CA GLN A 95 -19.49 3.69 3.32
C GLN A 95 -19.79 2.21 3.12
N ARG A 96 -18.80 1.43 2.65
CA ARG A 96 -18.96 -0.03 2.47
C ARG A 96 -19.30 -0.77 3.76
N LYS A 97 -18.69 -0.41 4.89
CA LYS A 97 -19.04 -1.02 6.19
C LYS A 97 -20.49 -0.74 6.57
N GLN A 98 -20.99 0.48 6.32
CA GLN A 98 -22.38 0.83 6.60
C GLN A 98 -23.37 0.09 5.70
N GLU A 99 -23.06 -0.09 4.41
CA GLU A 99 -23.90 -0.85 3.48
C GLU A 99 -24.02 -2.33 3.88
N VAL A 100 -22.91 -2.95 4.25
CA VAL A 100 -22.89 -4.35 4.72
C VAL A 100 -23.69 -4.51 6.02
N ALA A 101 -23.57 -3.57 6.97
CA ALA A 101 -24.34 -3.62 8.20
C ALA A 101 -25.87 -3.53 7.93
N LYS A 102 -26.29 -2.68 6.99
CA LYS A 102 -27.70 -2.54 6.60
C LYS A 102 -28.25 -3.76 5.88
N SER A 103 -27.47 -4.41 5.02
CA SER A 103 -27.90 -5.61 4.31
C SER A 103 -28.08 -6.80 5.26
N GLN A 104 -27.17 -6.99 6.22
CA GLN A 104 -27.28 -8.01 7.25
C GLN A 104 -28.54 -7.83 8.11
N GLN A 105 -28.86 -6.60 8.54
CA GLN A 105 -30.09 -6.34 9.30
C GLN A 105 -31.37 -6.71 8.54
N LYS A 106 -31.41 -6.52 7.20
CA LYS A 106 -32.57 -6.91 6.39
C LYS A 106 -32.71 -8.42 6.25
N THR A 107 -31.61 -9.17 6.19
CA THR A 107 -31.63 -10.64 6.10
C THR A 107 -32.11 -11.31 7.38
N TYR A 108 -31.95 -10.69 8.54
CA TYR A 108 -32.44 -11.24 9.83
C TYR A 108 -33.90 -10.89 10.15
N MET A 109 -34.53 -9.98 9.40
CA MET A 109 -35.93 -9.55 9.62
C MET A 109 -36.91 -10.04 8.54
N GLY A 110 -36.46 -10.84 7.58
CA GLY A 110 -37.29 -11.50 6.57
C GLY A 110 -37.19 -13.01 6.70
#